data_AF-X1VY79-F1
#
_entry.id   AF-X1VY79-F1
#
_cell.length_a   1.000
_cell.length_b   1.000
_cell.length_c   1.000
_cell.angle_alpha   90.00
_cell.angle_beta   90.00
_cell.angle_gamma   90.00
#
_symmetry.space_group_name_H-M   'P 1'
#
loop_
_entity.id
_entity.type
_entity.pdbx_description
1 polymer ?
#
loop_
_entity_poly.entity_id
_entity_poly.type
_entity_poly.pdbx_seq_one_letter_code
_entity_poly.pdbx_strand_id
1 'polypeptide(L)'
;NTLELAYNDWCIAQMAQKLGKKDDYKLFMQRALNYKNLFDPGTNFMRPKKLDGTWLAACGNKPAEIITDGDHSYYDCFDPLLVGRRPNRYY
;
A
#
# COMPACT_ATOMS: atom_id res chain seq x y z
N ASN A 1 2.61 3.96 2.71
CA ASN A 1 3.19 3.97 1.35
C ASN A 1 3.97 2.69 1.02
N THR A 2 3.44 1.49 1.30
CA THR A 2 4.18 0.23 1.10
C THR A 2 4.26 -0.21 -0.36
N LEU A 3 3.20 0.05 -1.15
CA LEU A 3 3.17 -0.32 -2.58
C LEU A 3 4.16 0.49 -3.41
N GLU A 4 4.23 1.81 -3.17
CA GLU A 4 5.20 2.69 -3.82
C GLU A 4 6.64 2.31 -3.48
N LEU A 5 6.90 1.96 -2.22
CA LEU A 5 8.21 1.48 -1.79
C LEU A 5 8.58 0.16 -2.48
N ALA A 6 7.63 -0.76 -2.63
CA ALA A 6 7.88 -2.03 -3.33
C ALA A 6 8.27 -1.80 -4.81
N TYR A 7 7.62 -0.84 -5.49
CA TYR A 7 7.98 -0.46 -6.85
C TYR A 7 9.38 0.18 -6.92
N ASN A 8 9.68 1.09 -5.99
CA ASN A 8 11.00 1.72 -5.92
C ASN A 8 12.11 0.70 -5.65
N ASP A 9 11.90 -0.24 -4.74
CA ASP A 9 12.84 -1.33 -4.45
C ASP A 9 13.07 -2.20 -5.71
N TRP A 10 12.03 -2.45 -6.53
CA TRP A 10 12.21 -3.13 -7.81
C TRP A 10 13.08 -2.34 -8.80
N CYS A 11 12.84 -1.04 -8.95
CA CYS A 11 13.66 -0.18 -9.81
C CYS A 11 15.14 -0.19 -9.38
N ILE A 12 15.40 -0.12 -8.07
CA ILE A 12 16.76 -0.19 -7.51
C ILE A 12 17.39 -1.55 -7.78
N ALA A 13 16.62 -2.65 -7.63
CA ALA A 13 17.10 -3.99 -7.96
C ALA A 13 17.53 -4.08 -9.43
N GLN A 14 16.71 -3.60 -10.36
CA GLN A 14 17.03 -3.64 -11.79
C GLN A 14 18.30 -2.82 -12.11
N MET A 15 18.51 -1.69 -11.44
CA MET A 15 19.75 -0.92 -11.55
C MET A 15 20.95 -1.70 -11.01
N ALA A 16 20.83 -2.31 -9.82
CA ALA A 16 21.89 -3.12 -9.22
C ALA A 16 22.28 -4.31 -10.11
N GLN A 17 21.32 -4.93 -10.79
CA GLN A 17 21.55 -5.99 -11.77
C GLN A 17 22.42 -5.51 -12.93
N LYS A 18 22.12 -4.33 -13.49
CA LYS A 18 22.89 -3.74 -14.59
C LYS A 18 24.33 -3.35 -14.19
N LEU A 19 24.53 -3.00 -12.92
CA LEU A 19 25.84 -2.67 -12.35
C LEU A 19 26.63 -3.90 -11.86
N GLY A 20 26.08 -5.12 -12.01
CA GLY A 20 26.74 -6.36 -11.57
C GLY A 20 26.73 -6.59 -10.05
N LYS A 21 25.99 -5.78 -9.28
CA LYS A 21 25.87 -5.88 -7.82
C LYS A 21 24.83 -6.93 -7.42
N LYS A 22 25.26 -8.20 -7.42
CA LYS A 22 24.36 -9.36 -7.22
C LYS A 22 23.72 -9.42 -5.83
N ASP A 23 24.41 -8.98 -4.79
CA ASP A 23 23.90 -9.03 -3.41
C ASP A 23 22.82 -7.96 -3.19
N ASP A 24 23.08 -6.73 -3.65
CA ASP A 24 22.10 -5.65 -3.66
C ASP A 24 20.85 -6.04 -4.46
N TYR A 25 21.03 -6.64 -5.65
CA TYR A 25 19.91 -7.14 -6.45
C TYR A 25 19.02 -8.11 -5.66
N LYS A 26 19.61 -9.11 -4.98
CA LYS A 26 18.85 -10.08 -4.18
C LYS A 26 18.11 -9.40 -3.04
N LEU A 27 18.77 -8.49 -2.33
CA LEU A 27 18.18 -7.74 -1.21
C LEU A 27 16.97 -6.92 -1.66
N PHE A 28 17.13 -6.11 -2.71
CA PHE A 28 16.07 -5.25 -3.20
C PHE A 28 14.95 -6.03 -3.89
N MET A 29 15.24 -7.14 -4.57
CA MET A 29 14.20 -8.04 -5.08
C MET A 29 13.38 -8.67 -3.96
N GLN A 30 14.01 -9.06 -2.85
CA GLN A 30 13.28 -9.61 -1.71
C GLN A 30 12.34 -8.56 -1.09
N ARG A 31 12.80 -7.32 -0.95
CA ARG A 31 11.99 -6.21 -0.43
C ARG A 31 10.88 -5.78 -1.38
N ALA A 32 11.13 -5.83 -2.69
CA ALA A 32 10.12 -5.55 -3.70
C ALA A 32 8.93 -6.51 -3.62
N LEU A 33 9.06 -7.69 -2.99
CA LEU A 33 7.94 -8.62 -2.78
C LEU A 33 7.04 -8.25 -1.58
N ASN A 34 7.37 -7.20 -0.82
CA ASN A 34 6.60 -6.79 0.36
C ASN A 34 5.16 -6.37 0.04
N TYR A 35 4.82 -6.05 -1.22
CA TYR A 35 3.42 -5.82 -1.62
C TYR A 35 2.52 -7.01 -1.30
N LYS A 36 3.06 -8.24 -1.33
CA LYS A 36 2.30 -9.47 -1.05
C LYS A 36 1.76 -9.50 0.37
N ASN A 37 2.45 -8.84 1.31
CA ASN A 37 2.04 -8.80 2.71
C ASN A 37 0.76 -7.97 2.94
N LEU A 38 0.36 -7.15 1.96
CA LEU A 38 -0.83 -6.31 2.01
C LEU A 38 -2.00 -6.87 1.20
N PHE A 39 -1.79 -7.96 0.46
CA PHE A 39 -2.86 -8.61 -0.29
C PHE A 39 -3.76 -9.38 0.67
N ASP A 40 -5.04 -9.01 0.72
CA ASP A 40 -6.05 -9.74 1.48
C ASP A 40 -6.82 -10.69 0.54
N PRO A 41 -6.67 -12.02 0.67
CA PRO A 41 -7.39 -12.98 -0.16
C PRO A 41 -8.90 -12.98 0.08
N GLY A 42 -9.38 -12.45 1.21
CA GLY A 42 -10.82 -12.39 1.51
C GLY A 42 -11.55 -11.34 0.66
N THR A 43 -10.90 -10.20 0.41
CA THR A 43 -11.47 -9.14 -0.43
C THR A 43 -10.91 -9.13 -1.86
N ASN A 44 -9.81 -9.85 -2.11
CA ASN A 44 -9.02 -9.78 -3.34
C ASN A 44 -8.43 -8.38 -3.64
N PHE A 45 -8.32 -7.53 -2.62
CA PHE A 45 -7.74 -6.19 -2.73
C PHE A 45 -6.56 -6.00 -1.77
N MET A 46 -5.72 -5.02 -2.07
CA MET A 46 -4.67 -4.56 -1.16
C MET A 46 -5.31 -3.77 -0.02
N ARG A 47 -5.10 -4.19 1.23
CA ARG A 47 -5.68 -3.53 2.42
C ARG A 47 -4.60 -2.97 3.34
N PRO A 48 -4.81 -1.80 3.95
CA PRO A 48 -3.93 -1.31 5.00
C PRO A 48 -4.03 -2.21 6.25
N LYS A 49 -2.88 -2.42 6.89
CA LYS A 49 -2.78 -3.08 8.20
C LYS A 49 -2.46 -2.05 9.27
N LYS A 50 -3.02 -2.25 10.45
CA LYS A 50 -2.64 -1.55 11.67
C LYS A 50 -1.28 -2.04 12.18
N LEU A 51 -0.70 -1.31 13.13
CA LEU A 51 0.59 -1.65 13.75
C LEU A 51 0.59 -3.02 14.43
N ASP A 52 -0.55 -3.45 14.93
CA ASP A 52 -0.77 -4.77 15.53
C ASP A 52 -0.90 -5.91 14.49
N GLY A 53 -0.83 -5.59 13.19
CA GLY A 53 -0.97 -6.54 12.09
C GLY A 53 -2.42 -6.86 11.70
N THR A 54 -3.42 -6.30 12.40
CA THR A 54 -4.83 -6.47 12.06
C THR A 54 -5.20 -5.65 10.83
N TRP A 55 -6.15 -6.13 10.03
CA TRP A 55 -6.64 -5.40 8.86
C TRP A 55 -7.50 -4.22 9.29
N LEU A 56 -7.37 -3.08 8.62
CA LEU A 56 -8.28 -1.96 8.81
C LEU A 56 -9.71 -2.39 8.43
N ALA A 57 -10.70 -2.06 9.26
CA ALA A 57 -12.09 -2.45 9.02
C ALA A 57 -12.59 -1.90 7.68
N ALA A 58 -13.35 -2.72 6.96
CA ALA A 58 -14.04 -2.26 5.75
C ALA A 58 -15.17 -1.29 6.14
N CYS A 59 -15.40 -0.24 5.36
CA CYS A 59 -16.44 0.75 5.66
C CYS A 59 -17.86 0.15 5.73
N GLY A 60 -18.11 -0.98 5.05
CA GLY A 60 -19.44 -1.61 5.03
C GLY A 60 -20.50 -0.62 4.53
N ASN A 61 -21.59 -0.45 5.29
CA ASN A 61 -22.64 0.55 5.02
C ASN A 61 -22.38 1.91 5.72
N LYS A 62 -21.23 2.10 6.38
CA LYS A 62 -20.91 3.36 7.06
C LYS A 62 -20.23 4.32 6.08
N PRO A 63 -20.56 5.62 6.13
CA PRO A 63 -19.82 6.62 5.35
C PRO A 63 -18.36 6.66 5.80
N ALA A 64 -17.43 6.78 4.86
CA ALA A 64 -16.02 6.98 5.19
C ALA A 64 -15.83 8.39 5.75
N GLU A 65 -15.53 8.49 7.04
CA GLU A 65 -15.22 9.76 7.69
C GLU A 65 -13.73 10.08 7.56
N ILE A 66 -13.42 11.38 7.40
CA ILE A 66 -12.04 11.88 7.39
C ILE A 66 -11.64 12.15 8.84
N ILE A 67 -10.66 11.41 9.33
CA ILE A 67 -10.03 11.63 10.63
C ILE A 67 -8.81 12.50 10.42
N THR A 68 -8.72 13.58 11.21
CA THR A 68 -7.54 14.44 11.27
C THR A 68 -6.75 14.13 12.53
N ASP A 69 -5.49 13.72 12.36
CA ASP A 69 -4.51 13.54 13.43
C ASP A 69 -3.34 14.48 13.17
N GLY A 70 -3.30 15.60 13.91
CA GLY A 70 -2.38 16.71 13.65
C GLY A 70 -2.56 17.29 12.24
N ASP A 71 -1.48 17.33 11.47
CA ASP A 71 -1.47 17.82 10.07
C ASP A 71 -1.89 16.76 9.03
N HIS A 72 -2.18 15.53 9.46
CA HIS A 72 -2.49 14.43 8.56
C HIS A 72 -3.97 14.06 8.62
N SER A 73 -4.62 14.03 7.45
CA SER A 73 -6.00 13.59 7.32
C SER A 73 -6.06 12.28 6.53
N TYR A 74 -6.77 11.28 7.07
CA TYR A 74 -6.94 9.97 6.43
C TYR A 74 -8.36 9.44 6.65
N TYR A 75 -8.74 8.44 5.85
CA TYR A 75 -10.04 7.78 5.99
C TYR A 75 -10.01 6.77 7.14
N ASP A 76 -11.06 6.75 7.97
CA ASP A 76 -11.19 5.81 9.10
C ASP A 76 -11.26 4.33 8.65
N CYS A 77 -11.80 4.10 7.46
CA CYS A 77 -12.10 2.77 6.96
C CYS A 77 -11.68 2.59 5.49
N PHE A 78 -11.49 1.32 5.12
CA PHE A 78 -11.09 0.95 3.75
C PHE A 78 -12.35 0.62 2.92
N ASP A 79 -12.55 1.32 1.81
CA ASP A 79 -13.58 0.99 0.83
C ASP A 79 -12.94 0.42 -0.45
N PRO A 80 -13.11 -0.89 -0.76
CA PRO A 80 -12.59 -1.49 -1.98
C PRO A 80 -13.17 -0.87 -3.26
N LEU A 81 -14.37 -0.26 -3.21
CA LEU A 81 -15.01 0.39 -4.36
C LEU A 81 -14.46 1.79 -4.65
N LEU A 82 -13.76 2.40 -3.70
CA LEU A 82 -13.08 3.68 -3.88
C LEU A 82 -11.64 3.51 -4.40
N VAL A 83 -11.13 2.28 -4.51
CA VAL A 83 -9.83 2.02 -5.11
C VAL A 83 -9.89 2.38 -6.60
N GLY A 84 -9.31 3.52 -6.96
CA GLY A 84 -9.32 4.08 -8.32
C GLY A 84 -10.47 5.04 -8.63
N ARG A 85 -11.42 5.24 -7.72
CA ARG A 85 -12.40 6.34 -7.81
C ARG A 85 -11.97 7.46 -6.88
N ARG A 86 -11.51 8.59 -7.43
CA ARG A 86 -11.29 9.82 -6.64
C ARG A 86 -12.65 10.34 -6.17
N PRO A 87 -12.95 10.34 -4.86
CA PRO A 87 -14.14 11.01 -4.37
C PRO A 87 -13.87 12.52 -4.43
N ASN A 88 -14.72 13.26 -5.14
CA ASN A 88 -14.74 14.73 -5.21
C ASN A 88 -13.54 15.43 -5.84
N ARG A 89 -13.55 15.48 -7.19
CA ARG A 89 -13.04 16.64 -7.93
C ARG A 89 -14.24 17.52 -8.28
N TYR A 90 -14.61 18.43 -7.39
CA TYR A 90 -15.47 19.55 -7.76
C TYR A 90 -14.60 20.57 -8.50
N TYR A 91 -15.06 21.02 -9.68
CA TYR A 91 -14.52 22.20 -10.35
C TYR A 91 -14.98 23.46 -9.63
#